data_AF-A0A353ZGB6-F1
#
_entry.id   AF-A0A353ZGB6-F1
#
_cell.length_a   1.000
_cell.length_b   1.000
_cell.length_c   1.000
_cell.angle_alpha   90.00
_cell.angle_beta   90.00
_cell.angle_gamma   90.00
#
_symmetry.space_group_name_H-M   'P 1'
#
loop_
_entity.id
_entity.type
_entity.pdbx_description
1 polymer ?
#
loop_
_entity_poly.entity_id
_entity_poly.type
_entity_poly.pdbx_seq_one_letter_code
_entity_poly.pdbx_strand_id
1 'polypeptide(L)'
;MFGATVGELVLTALFEALTLMMGHRSGTKVPLALCLPVDLRSPGDESTGVYLGQMLGSLTIQDTGFVGEGFASRVGRIAVKARALKQCGRATGHSAQMRVMSRLWDLAPDWVNRRTGPALIPLAGCLSNVNFTEFMTPDVQSGLLRSYHRFSGTGPLVPLMISLTTLPSTVSLTTSHHSDVFTDGQVRRLMNHIRLRIQGELPDQSSPELFENLPVQESFGKSAEWQRSRAA
;
A
#
# COMPACT_ATOMS: atom_id res chain seq x y z
N MET A 1 12.62 -17.87 -2.59
CA MET A 1 11.41 -17.01 -2.44
C MET A 1 11.37 -16.52 -1.00
N PHE A 2 11.32 -15.20 -0.74
CA PHE A 2 11.43 -14.60 0.62
C PHE A 2 10.25 -14.89 1.58
N GLY A 3 9.40 -15.87 1.25
CA GLY A 3 8.12 -16.12 1.92
C GLY A 3 7.11 -14.96 1.80
N ALA A 4 7.44 -13.88 1.11
CA ALA A 4 6.63 -12.66 1.06
C ALA A 4 5.64 -12.65 -0.11
N THR A 5 4.50 -11.99 0.08
CA THR A 5 3.50 -11.75 -0.97
C THR A 5 3.89 -10.56 -1.85
N VAL A 6 3.29 -10.45 -3.05
CA VAL A 6 3.45 -9.26 -3.91
C VAL A 6 3.05 -7.98 -3.19
N GLY A 7 1.98 -8.04 -2.38
CA GLY A 7 1.56 -6.91 -1.54
C GLY A 7 2.63 -6.48 -0.54
N GLU A 8 3.33 -7.43 0.08
CA GLU A 8 4.42 -7.13 1.02
C GLU A 8 5.64 -6.53 0.30
N LEU A 9 5.97 -7.01 -0.92
CA LEU A 9 7.03 -6.41 -1.74
C LEU A 9 6.73 -4.95 -2.11
N VAL A 10 5.51 -4.69 -2.62
CA VAL A 10 5.06 -3.33 -2.97
C VAL A 10 5.04 -2.44 -1.73
N LEU A 11 4.56 -2.95 -0.61
CA LEU A 11 4.53 -2.21 0.65
C LEU A 11 5.93 -1.83 1.13
N THR A 12 6.89 -2.75 1.08
CA THR A 12 8.29 -2.47 1.44
C THR A 12 8.90 -1.42 0.51
N ALA A 13 8.67 -1.53 -0.80
CA ALA A 13 9.17 -0.56 -1.77
C ALA A 13 8.54 0.84 -1.56
N LEU A 14 7.25 0.90 -1.19
CA LEU A 14 6.57 2.15 -0.82
C LEU A 14 7.18 2.78 0.43
N PHE A 15 7.39 1.97 1.46
CA PHE A 15 8.05 2.37 2.71
C PHE A 15 9.44 2.95 2.45
N GLU A 16 10.23 2.29 1.60
CA GLU A 16 11.54 2.77 1.17
C GLU A 16 11.44 4.11 0.43
N ALA A 17 10.59 4.20 -0.60
CA ALA A 17 10.41 5.42 -1.40
C ALA A 17 10.02 6.62 -0.53
N LEU A 18 9.05 6.44 0.37
CA LEU A 18 8.61 7.49 1.29
C LEU A 18 9.72 7.89 2.27
N THR A 19 10.50 6.93 2.76
CA THR A 19 11.65 7.21 3.65
C THR A 19 12.69 8.07 2.94
N LEU A 20 13.01 7.71 1.68
CA LEU A 20 13.97 8.44 0.85
C LEU A 20 13.47 9.86 0.54
N MET A 21 12.19 9.99 0.18
CA MET A 21 11.58 11.26 -0.19
C MET A 21 11.44 12.25 0.99
N MET A 22 11.09 11.76 2.18
CA MET A 22 10.96 12.65 3.36
C MET A 22 12.31 13.09 3.92
N GLY A 23 13.38 12.38 3.55
CA GLY A 23 14.74 12.61 4.01
C GLY A 23 14.92 12.33 5.51
N HIS A 24 16.17 12.12 5.92
CA HIS A 24 16.53 12.09 7.34
C HIS A 24 16.76 13.53 7.82
N ARG A 25 15.72 14.36 7.80
CA ARG A 25 15.81 15.70 8.38
C ARG A 25 16.07 15.53 9.88
N SER A 26 17.31 15.78 10.33
CA SER A 26 17.77 15.79 11.73
C SER A 26 18.34 14.49 12.35
N GLY A 27 18.67 13.45 11.57
CA GLY A 27 19.26 12.22 12.13
C GLY A 27 18.31 11.41 13.03
N THR A 28 17.07 11.85 13.19
CA THR A 28 15.99 11.16 13.90
C THR A 28 15.18 10.36 12.88
N LYS A 29 15.06 9.06 13.11
CA LYS A 29 14.21 8.19 12.28
C LYS A 29 12.75 8.53 12.55
N VAL A 30 12.10 9.23 11.63
CA VAL A 30 10.66 9.48 11.71
C VAL A 30 9.95 8.15 11.39
N PRO A 31 9.16 7.59 12.32
CA PRO A 31 8.40 6.38 12.05
C PRO A 31 7.35 6.69 10.97
N LEU A 32 7.39 5.92 9.89
CA LEU A 32 6.36 5.93 8.85
C LEU A 32 5.27 4.94 9.21
N ALA A 33 4.01 5.34 9.05
CA ALA A 33 2.87 4.45 9.19
C ALA A 33 2.16 4.27 7.84
N LEU A 34 1.93 3.02 7.44
CA LEU A 34 1.16 2.67 6.25
C LEU A 34 -0.02 1.77 6.61
N CYS A 35 -1.17 2.09 6.04
CA CYS A 35 -2.40 1.34 6.23
C CYS A 35 -2.54 0.22 5.18
N LEU A 36 -3.13 -0.90 5.57
CA LEU A 36 -3.45 -2.06 4.74
C LEU A 36 -4.89 -2.48 5.04
N PRO A 37 -5.82 -2.36 4.09
CA PRO A 37 -7.13 -2.97 4.20
C PRO A 37 -6.98 -4.49 4.25
N VAL A 38 -7.70 -5.14 5.14
CA VAL A 38 -7.71 -6.59 5.27
C VAL A 38 -9.14 -7.11 5.31
N ASP A 39 -9.32 -8.28 4.74
CA ASP A 39 -10.56 -9.04 4.86
C ASP A 39 -10.76 -9.45 6.32
N LEU A 40 -11.96 -9.21 6.85
CA LEU A 40 -12.33 -9.58 8.21
C LEU A 40 -13.00 -10.95 8.32
N ARG A 41 -13.25 -11.63 7.19
CA ARG A 41 -13.83 -12.97 7.18
C ARG A 41 -12.88 -13.95 7.89
N SER A 42 -13.45 -14.78 8.77
CA SER A 42 -12.68 -15.79 9.48
C SER A 42 -12.19 -16.87 8.51
N PRO A 43 -10.95 -17.37 8.66
CA PRO A 43 -10.53 -18.58 7.96
C PRO A 43 -11.42 -19.74 8.38
N GLY A 44 -12.26 -20.25 7.48
CA GLY A 44 -13.26 -21.29 7.76
C GLY A 44 -14.72 -20.87 7.60
N ASP A 45 -14.98 -19.60 7.28
CA ASP A 45 -16.29 -19.14 6.82
C ASP A 45 -16.48 -19.59 5.35
N GLU A 46 -16.57 -20.91 5.14
CA GLU A 46 -16.80 -21.50 3.83
C GLU A 46 -18.20 -21.08 3.33
N SER A 47 -18.18 -20.44 2.17
CA SER A 47 -19.29 -19.72 1.56
C SER A 47 -20.56 -20.56 1.40
N THR A 48 -21.62 -20.16 2.11
CA THR A 48 -23.01 -20.38 1.65
C THR A 48 -23.78 -19.06 1.46
N GLY A 49 -23.26 -17.92 1.92
CA GLY A 49 -23.89 -16.62 1.78
C GLY A 49 -23.21 -15.72 0.75
N VAL A 50 -23.97 -15.20 -0.21
CA VAL A 50 -23.59 -13.98 -0.94
C VAL A 50 -23.69 -12.83 0.06
N TYR A 51 -22.56 -12.38 0.58
CA TYR A 51 -22.52 -11.23 1.48
C TYR A 51 -22.53 -9.94 0.67
N LEU A 52 -23.62 -9.17 0.76
CA LEU A 52 -23.67 -7.80 0.28
C LEU A 52 -23.27 -6.86 1.44
N GLY A 53 -22.07 -6.28 1.40
CA GLY A 53 -21.62 -5.33 2.43
C GLY A 53 -20.10 -5.14 2.51
N GLN A 54 -19.66 -4.21 3.38
CA GLN A 54 -18.24 -3.92 3.61
C GLN A 54 -17.67 -4.85 4.70
N MET A 55 -16.92 -5.87 4.30
CA MET A 55 -16.20 -6.79 5.20
C MET A 55 -14.69 -6.50 5.25
N LEU A 56 -14.34 -5.21 5.28
CA LEU A 56 -12.94 -4.76 5.29
C LEU A 56 -12.63 -4.06 6.61
N GLY A 57 -11.54 -4.50 7.24
CA GLY A 57 -10.87 -3.79 8.32
C GLY A 57 -9.58 -3.16 7.80
N SER A 58 -8.80 -2.60 8.71
CA SER A 58 -7.51 -2.00 8.38
C SER A 58 -6.45 -2.36 9.43
N LEU A 59 -5.24 -2.61 8.96
CA LEU A 59 -4.05 -2.75 9.79
C LEU A 59 -3.08 -1.63 9.47
N THR A 60 -2.43 -1.09 10.50
CA THR A 60 -1.37 -0.09 10.31
C THR A 60 -0.03 -0.72 10.63
N ILE A 61 0.89 -0.69 9.66
CA ILE A 61 2.28 -1.08 9.85
C ILE A 61 3.08 0.18 10.11
N GLN A 62 3.89 0.17 11.15
CA GLN A 62 4.87 1.21 11.44
C GLN A 62 6.30 0.67 11.24
N ASP A 63 7.14 1.44 10.55
CA ASP A 63 8.55 1.12 10.37
C ASP A 63 9.42 2.39 10.46
N THR A 64 10.66 2.23 10.93
CA THR A 64 11.58 3.33 11.24
C THR A 64 12.77 3.31 10.28
N GLY A 65 12.52 3.71 9.03
CA GLY A 65 13.55 3.93 8.01
C GLY A 65 14.45 2.73 7.68
N PHE A 66 15.21 2.85 6.59
CA PHE A 66 15.85 1.70 5.93
C PHE A 66 17.34 1.86 5.63
N VAL A 67 18.01 2.82 6.30
CA VAL A 67 19.39 3.17 5.96
C VAL A 67 20.34 2.00 6.21
N GLY A 68 21.06 1.58 5.17
CA GLY A 68 22.10 0.55 5.21
C GLY A 68 21.59 -0.90 5.22
N GLU A 69 20.28 -1.12 5.17
CA GLU A 69 19.69 -2.46 5.17
C GLU A 69 19.34 -2.91 3.74
N GLY A 70 19.71 -4.14 3.37
CA GLY A 70 19.35 -4.72 2.07
C GLY A 70 17.84 -4.88 1.89
N PHE A 71 17.34 -4.75 0.67
CA PHE A 71 15.90 -4.79 0.37
C PHE A 71 15.26 -6.13 0.80
N ALA A 72 15.94 -7.24 0.60
CA ALA A 72 15.48 -8.56 1.02
C ALA A 72 15.19 -8.66 2.52
N SER A 73 16.08 -8.13 3.36
CA SER A 73 15.91 -8.10 4.82
C SER A 73 14.70 -7.26 5.22
N ARG A 74 14.50 -6.14 4.53
CA ARG A 74 13.36 -5.23 4.74
C ARG A 74 12.03 -5.90 4.38
N VAL A 75 12.00 -6.63 3.27
CA VAL A 75 10.84 -7.44 2.87
C VAL A 75 10.53 -8.50 3.94
N GLY A 76 11.54 -9.22 4.42
CA GLY A 76 11.38 -10.20 5.50
C GLY A 76 10.77 -9.58 6.76
N ARG A 77 11.28 -8.43 7.21
CA ARG A 77 10.75 -7.72 8.38
C ARG A 77 9.30 -7.30 8.20
N ILE A 78 8.97 -6.67 7.08
CA ILE A 78 7.61 -6.20 6.80
C ILE A 78 6.65 -7.39 6.69
N ALA A 79 7.04 -8.49 6.04
CA ALA A 79 6.22 -9.69 5.94
C ALA A 79 5.94 -10.31 7.33
N VAL A 80 6.95 -10.38 8.22
CA VAL A 80 6.75 -10.83 9.60
C VAL A 80 5.78 -9.93 10.36
N LYS A 81 5.94 -8.61 10.28
CA LYS A 81 5.01 -7.64 10.91
C LYS A 81 3.58 -7.79 10.36
N ALA A 82 3.43 -7.87 9.05
CA ALA A 82 2.14 -8.01 8.39
C ALA A 82 1.41 -9.28 8.81
N ARG A 83 2.12 -10.43 8.87
CA ARG A 83 1.53 -11.71 9.32
C ARG A 83 1.14 -11.66 10.79
N ALA A 84 1.99 -11.15 11.66
CA ALA A 84 1.66 -11.01 13.09
C ALA A 84 0.41 -10.16 13.31
N LEU A 85 0.27 -9.05 12.57
CA LEU A 85 -0.91 -8.18 12.63
C LEU A 85 -2.18 -8.85 12.08
N LYS A 86 -2.07 -9.65 11.00
CA LYS A 86 -3.20 -10.45 10.50
C LYS A 86 -3.63 -11.52 11.50
N GLN A 87 -2.68 -12.18 12.16
CA GLN A 87 -2.95 -13.28 13.11
C GLN A 87 -3.55 -12.82 14.44
N CYS A 88 -3.23 -11.62 14.91
CA CYS A 88 -3.73 -11.14 16.21
C CYS A 88 -5.21 -10.70 16.21
N GLY A 89 -5.92 -10.80 15.09
CA GLY A 89 -7.35 -10.47 15.00
C GLY A 89 -7.69 -8.99 15.25
N ARG A 90 -6.69 -8.11 15.48
CA ARG A 90 -6.90 -6.70 15.83
C ARG A 90 -7.54 -5.85 14.72
N ALA A 91 -7.61 -6.39 13.50
CA ALA A 91 -8.31 -5.77 12.39
C ALA A 91 -9.81 -5.60 12.68
N THR A 92 -10.44 -6.51 13.43
CA THR A 92 -11.86 -6.40 13.82
C THR A 92 -12.07 -5.33 14.90
N GLY A 93 -11.17 -5.24 15.89
CA GLY A 93 -11.22 -4.23 16.95
C GLY A 93 -11.07 -2.79 16.43
N HIS A 94 -10.29 -2.59 15.37
CA HIS A 94 -10.15 -1.28 14.71
C HIS A 94 -11.45 -0.79 14.07
N SER A 95 -12.33 -1.68 13.60
CA SER A 95 -13.57 -1.28 12.93
C SER A 95 -14.55 -0.54 13.86
N ALA A 96 -14.66 -0.97 15.13
CA ALA A 96 -15.51 -0.32 16.12
C ALA A 96 -14.94 1.05 16.53
N GLN A 97 -13.62 1.13 16.75
CA GLN A 97 -12.93 2.38 17.07
C GLN A 97 -12.99 3.39 15.92
N MET A 98 -12.79 2.94 14.67
CA MET A 98 -12.90 3.78 13.48
C MET A 98 -14.33 4.28 13.25
N ARG A 99 -15.37 3.51 13.60
CA ARG A 99 -16.76 3.97 13.55
C ARG A 99 -17.05 5.07 14.56
N VAL A 100 -16.45 4.99 15.76
CA VAL A 100 -16.57 6.05 16.77
C VAL A 100 -15.78 7.27 16.32
N MET A 101 -14.55 7.08 15.81
CA MET A 101 -13.74 8.18 15.29
C MET A 101 -14.37 8.87 14.09
N SER A 102 -14.93 8.13 13.13
CA SER A 102 -15.59 8.72 11.96
C SER A 102 -16.77 9.59 12.37
N ARG A 103 -17.60 9.14 13.32
CA ARG A 103 -18.70 9.95 13.85
C ARG A 103 -18.22 11.21 14.54
N LEU A 104 -17.15 11.12 15.33
CA LEU A 104 -16.55 12.28 15.97
C LEU A 104 -15.93 13.24 14.94
N TRP A 105 -15.39 12.71 13.85
CA TRP A 105 -14.83 13.47 12.74
C TRP A 105 -15.90 14.19 11.92
N ASP A 106 -17.03 13.53 11.64
CA ASP A 106 -18.18 14.10 10.93
C ASP A 106 -18.85 15.23 11.74
N LEU A 107 -18.72 15.18 13.07
CA LEU A 107 -19.23 16.21 13.98
C LEU A 107 -18.23 17.36 14.21
N ALA A 108 -16.96 17.17 13.86
CA ALA A 108 -15.94 18.18 14.03
C ALA A 108 -16.03 19.24 12.91
N PRO A 109 -15.91 20.53 13.24
CA PRO A 109 -15.84 21.59 12.23
C PRO A 109 -14.68 21.37 11.26
N ASP A 110 -14.87 21.71 9.99
CA ASP A 110 -13.87 21.53 8.93
C ASP A 110 -12.47 22.07 9.27
N TRP A 111 -12.40 23.19 10.00
CA TRP A 111 -11.13 23.78 10.42
C TRP A 111 -10.40 22.93 11.48
N VAL A 112 -11.13 22.23 12.35
CA VAL A 112 -10.57 21.28 13.32
C VAL A 112 -10.00 20.10 12.55
N ASN A 113 -10.79 19.50 11.66
CA ASN A 113 -10.38 18.35 10.85
C ASN A 113 -9.12 18.64 10.01
N ARG A 114 -9.04 19.83 9.40
CA ARG A 114 -7.84 20.27 8.66
C ARG A 114 -6.61 20.46 9.54
N ARG A 115 -6.79 20.91 10.80
CA ARG A 115 -5.67 21.22 11.72
C ARG A 115 -5.19 20.00 12.49
N THR A 116 -6.10 19.19 13.02
CA THR A 116 -5.79 18.05 13.89
C THR A 116 -5.64 16.76 13.11
N GLY A 117 -6.22 16.66 11.92
CA GLY A 117 -6.28 15.40 11.19
C GLY A 117 -4.92 14.81 10.83
N PRO A 118 -3.99 15.59 10.27
CA PRO A 118 -2.61 15.14 10.01
C PRO A 118 -1.84 14.71 11.28
N ALA A 119 -2.21 15.24 12.45
CA ALA A 119 -1.55 14.92 13.73
C ALA A 119 -2.14 13.68 14.41
N LEU A 120 -3.43 13.39 14.21
CA LEU A 120 -4.13 12.28 14.87
C LEU A 120 -3.90 10.94 14.17
N ILE A 121 -3.69 10.96 12.84
CA ILE A 121 -3.47 9.76 12.05
C ILE A 121 -2.27 10.02 11.14
N PRO A 122 -1.03 9.81 11.63
CA PRO A 122 0.19 10.06 10.85
C PRO A 122 0.41 8.93 9.83
N LEU A 123 -0.59 8.65 9.00
CA LEU A 123 -0.47 7.73 7.87
C LEU A 123 0.20 8.48 6.73
N ALA A 124 1.30 7.92 6.25
CA ALA A 124 1.94 8.41 5.02
C ALA A 124 1.25 7.86 3.76
N GLY A 125 0.43 6.82 3.91
CA GLY A 125 -0.35 6.25 2.83
C GLY A 125 -1.05 4.95 3.18
N CYS A 126 -1.73 4.37 2.20
CA CYS A 126 -2.45 3.12 2.29
C CYS A 126 -2.19 2.29 1.03
N LEU A 127 -2.01 0.98 1.20
CA LEU A 127 -1.92 0.02 0.11
C LEU A 127 -3.13 -0.92 0.17
N SER A 128 -4.03 -0.80 -0.81
CA SER A 128 -5.05 -1.83 -1.02
C SER A 128 -4.51 -2.88 -1.99
N ASN A 129 -4.76 -4.15 -1.69
CA ASN A 129 -4.37 -5.27 -2.55
C ASN A 129 -5.60 -6.13 -2.88
N VAL A 130 -5.80 -6.43 -4.16
CA VAL A 130 -6.78 -7.41 -4.65
C VAL A 130 -6.02 -8.43 -5.47
N ASN A 131 -6.09 -9.70 -5.06
CA ASN A 131 -5.45 -10.81 -5.74
C ASN A 131 -6.50 -11.75 -6.36
N PHE A 132 -6.72 -11.63 -7.66
CA PHE A 132 -7.65 -12.49 -8.39
C PHE A 132 -7.11 -13.90 -8.65
N THR A 133 -5.80 -14.12 -8.45
CA THR A 133 -5.19 -15.45 -8.55
C THR A 133 -5.72 -16.41 -7.49
N GLU A 134 -6.23 -15.89 -6.36
CA GLU A 134 -6.71 -16.70 -5.24
C GLU A 134 -8.24 -16.85 -5.21
N PHE A 135 -9.01 -15.83 -5.65
CA PHE A 135 -10.46 -15.76 -5.38
C PHE A 135 -11.37 -15.79 -6.61
N MET A 136 -10.84 -15.81 -7.84
CA MET A 136 -11.64 -15.88 -9.09
C MET A 136 -10.99 -16.74 -10.17
N THR A 137 -10.30 -17.80 -9.74
CA THR A 137 -9.53 -18.68 -10.62
C THR A 137 -10.31 -19.17 -11.85
N PRO A 138 -11.59 -19.60 -11.76
CA PRO A 138 -12.36 -20.03 -12.94
C PRO A 138 -12.67 -18.91 -13.94
N ASP A 139 -13.09 -17.72 -13.46
CA ASP A 139 -13.44 -16.58 -14.33
C ASP A 139 -12.20 -15.97 -15.00
N VAL A 140 -11.07 -16.02 -14.29
CA VAL A 140 -9.78 -15.60 -14.81
C VAL A 140 -9.23 -16.63 -15.81
N GLN A 141 -9.33 -17.94 -15.52
CA GLN A 141 -8.88 -19.01 -16.43
C GLN A 141 -9.73 -19.11 -17.70
N SER A 142 -11.03 -18.85 -17.61
CA SER A 142 -11.94 -18.77 -18.77
C SER A 142 -11.72 -17.53 -19.63
N GLY A 143 -10.88 -16.58 -19.17
CA GLY A 143 -10.59 -15.33 -19.88
C GLY A 143 -11.73 -14.32 -19.88
N LEU A 144 -12.72 -14.50 -19.00
CA LEU A 144 -13.81 -13.54 -18.77
C LEU A 144 -13.30 -12.27 -18.07
N LEU A 145 -12.34 -12.42 -17.14
CA LEU A 145 -11.66 -11.29 -16.49
C LEU A 145 -10.25 -11.12 -17.05
N ARG A 146 -10.09 -10.20 -18.02
CA ARG A 146 -8.80 -9.91 -18.68
C ARG A 146 -8.05 -8.74 -18.07
N SER A 147 -8.79 -7.70 -17.69
CA SER A 147 -8.25 -6.52 -17.02
C SER A 147 -9.21 -6.09 -15.91
N TYR A 148 -8.65 -5.51 -14.86
CA TYR A 148 -9.41 -4.93 -13.77
C TYR A 148 -8.74 -3.64 -13.34
N HIS A 149 -9.44 -2.53 -13.54
CA HIS A 149 -8.99 -1.22 -13.12
C HIS A 149 -9.85 -0.75 -11.97
N ARG A 150 -9.20 -0.38 -10.88
CA ARG A 150 -9.86 0.26 -9.75
C ARG A 150 -9.22 1.59 -9.45
N PHE A 151 -10.09 2.54 -9.17
CA PHE A 151 -9.73 3.82 -8.59
C PHE A 151 -10.14 3.75 -7.13
N SER A 152 -9.18 3.99 -6.26
CA SER A 152 -9.43 4.10 -4.83
C SER A 152 -9.22 5.55 -4.45
N GLY A 153 -10.12 6.12 -3.68
CA GLY A 153 -9.95 7.47 -3.14
C GLY A 153 -9.06 7.45 -1.91
N THR A 154 -8.39 8.57 -1.67
CA THR A 154 -7.64 8.87 -0.44
C THR A 154 -8.56 9.03 0.78
N GLY A 155 -9.82 9.40 0.58
CA GLY A 155 -10.70 9.80 1.68
C GLY A 155 -10.09 10.96 2.49
N PRO A 156 -10.58 11.23 3.71
CA PRO A 156 -10.08 12.35 4.50
C PRO A 156 -8.77 12.06 5.27
N LEU A 157 -8.42 10.78 5.47
CA LEU A 157 -7.39 10.38 6.44
C LEU A 157 -6.10 9.81 5.80
N VAL A 158 -6.13 9.49 4.51
CA VAL A 158 -5.00 8.85 3.84
C VAL A 158 -4.45 9.78 2.78
N PRO A 159 -3.20 10.30 2.89
CA PRO A 159 -2.67 11.26 1.93
C PRO A 159 -2.27 10.64 0.59
N LEU A 160 -1.96 9.34 0.57
CA LEU A 160 -1.58 8.58 -0.61
C LEU A 160 -2.23 7.20 -0.58
N MET A 161 -2.95 6.83 -1.64
CA MET A 161 -3.50 5.49 -1.84
C MET A 161 -2.77 4.83 -2.99
N ILE A 162 -2.32 3.58 -2.78
CA ILE A 162 -1.84 2.69 -3.83
C ILE A 162 -2.82 1.52 -3.93
N SER A 163 -3.26 1.25 -5.14
CA SER A 163 -4.14 0.12 -5.45
C SER A 163 -3.40 -0.88 -6.29
N LEU A 164 -3.03 -1.98 -5.65
CA LEU A 164 -2.41 -3.14 -6.26
C LEU A 164 -3.49 -4.13 -6.69
N THR A 165 -3.46 -4.53 -7.96
CA THR A 165 -4.29 -5.61 -8.48
C THR A 165 -3.39 -6.68 -9.07
N THR A 166 -3.59 -7.93 -8.68
CA THR A 166 -2.86 -9.07 -9.21
C THR A 166 -3.79 -9.99 -9.98
N LEU A 167 -3.47 -10.21 -11.25
CA LEU A 167 -4.01 -11.23 -12.14
C LEU A 167 -2.90 -12.28 -12.41
N PRO A 168 -3.19 -13.44 -13.03
CA PRO A 168 -2.18 -14.49 -13.23
C PRO A 168 -1.00 -14.06 -14.09
N SER A 169 -1.28 -13.29 -15.14
CA SER A 169 -0.27 -12.79 -16.09
C SER A 169 0.15 -11.36 -15.80
N THR A 170 -0.64 -10.60 -15.03
CA THR A 170 -0.38 -9.18 -14.82
C THR A 170 -0.45 -8.72 -13.38
N VAL A 171 0.37 -7.72 -13.06
CA VAL A 171 0.22 -6.91 -11.86
C VAL A 171 -0.10 -5.50 -12.32
N SER A 172 -1.05 -4.82 -11.70
CA SER A 172 -1.29 -3.40 -11.95
C SER A 172 -1.23 -2.59 -10.66
N LEU A 173 -0.68 -1.39 -10.80
CA LEU A 173 -0.55 -0.44 -9.72
C LEU A 173 -1.17 0.88 -10.17
N THR A 174 -2.15 1.36 -9.40
CA THR A 174 -2.73 2.70 -9.56
C THR A 174 -2.56 3.49 -8.28
N THR A 175 -2.66 4.81 -8.38
CA THR A 175 -2.47 5.71 -7.24
C THR A 175 -3.45 6.86 -7.29
N SER A 176 -3.88 7.30 -6.11
CA SER A 176 -4.52 8.59 -5.89
C SER A 176 -3.84 9.28 -4.72
N HIS A 177 -3.79 10.61 -4.72
CA HIS A 177 -3.16 11.36 -3.64
C HIS A 177 -3.84 12.71 -3.43
N HIS A 178 -3.61 13.28 -2.24
CA HIS A 178 -3.96 14.64 -1.89
C HIS A 178 -2.89 15.60 -2.43
N SER A 179 -3.27 16.49 -3.34
CA SER A 179 -2.35 17.39 -4.06
C SER A 179 -1.68 18.45 -3.17
N ASP A 180 -2.28 18.72 -2.03
CA ASP A 180 -1.76 19.56 -0.94
C ASP A 180 -0.67 18.85 -0.11
N VAL A 181 -0.55 17.53 -0.21
CA VAL A 181 0.49 16.73 0.49
C VAL A 181 1.56 16.24 -0.47
N PHE A 182 1.16 15.74 -1.64
CA PHE A 182 2.08 15.22 -2.67
C PHE A 182 1.83 15.92 -4.00
N THR A 183 2.91 16.26 -4.69
CA THR A 183 2.85 16.69 -6.09
C THR A 183 2.78 15.47 -7.03
N ASP A 184 2.21 15.64 -8.22
CA ASP A 184 2.21 14.60 -9.26
C ASP A 184 3.62 14.07 -9.55
N GLY A 185 4.62 14.96 -9.60
CA GLY A 185 6.01 14.58 -9.85
C GLY A 185 6.63 13.74 -8.71
N GLN A 186 6.24 13.98 -7.46
CA GLN A 186 6.64 13.14 -6.32
C GLN A 186 6.01 11.76 -6.41
N VAL A 187 4.70 11.68 -6.68
CA VAL A 187 3.98 10.41 -6.79
C VAL A 187 4.48 9.60 -7.97
N ARG A 188 4.73 10.20 -9.14
CA ARG A 188 5.32 9.51 -10.29
C ARG A 188 6.71 8.95 -9.99
N ARG A 189 7.57 9.69 -9.27
CA ARG A 189 8.88 9.19 -8.82
C ARG A 189 8.75 8.03 -7.86
N LEU A 190 7.84 8.12 -6.90
CA LEU A 190 7.54 7.04 -5.97
C LEU A 190 7.04 5.78 -6.71
N MET A 191 6.14 5.91 -7.68
CA MET A 191 5.67 4.79 -8.49
C MET A 191 6.78 4.18 -9.35
N ASN A 192 7.64 5.01 -9.95
CA ASN A 192 8.80 4.53 -10.69
C ASN A 192 9.79 3.80 -9.77
N HIS A 193 10.02 4.30 -8.55
CA HIS A 193 10.85 3.62 -7.57
C HIS A 193 10.29 2.24 -7.21
N ILE A 194 8.99 2.14 -6.90
CA ILE A 194 8.33 0.86 -6.60
C ILE A 194 8.49 -0.12 -7.76
N ARG A 195 8.24 0.34 -8.99
CA ARG A 195 8.43 -0.46 -10.20
C ARG A 195 9.86 -1.00 -10.30
N LEU A 196 10.84 -0.10 -10.35
CA LEU A 196 12.25 -0.46 -10.53
C LEU A 196 12.71 -1.42 -9.43
N ARG A 197 12.25 -1.19 -8.19
CA ARG A 197 12.56 -2.04 -7.05
C ARG A 197 12.03 -3.46 -7.23
N ILE A 198 10.76 -3.61 -7.64
CA ILE A 198 10.13 -4.92 -7.84
C ILE A 198 10.75 -5.68 -9.02
N GLN A 199 11.22 -4.96 -10.05
CA GLN A 199 11.93 -5.54 -11.19
C GLN A 199 13.39 -5.91 -10.88
N GLY A 200 13.91 -5.53 -9.71
CA GLY A 200 15.32 -5.75 -9.35
C GLY A 200 16.28 -4.81 -10.09
N GLU A 201 15.77 -3.70 -10.63
CA GLU A 201 16.54 -2.71 -11.40
C GLU A 201 17.22 -1.66 -10.49
N LEU A 202 16.95 -1.68 -9.18
CA LEU A 202 17.60 -0.83 -8.19
C LEU A 202 18.68 -1.59 -7.40
N PRO A 203 19.78 -0.91 -7.01
CA PRO A 203 20.77 -1.48 -6.11
C PRO A 203 20.11 -1.89 -4.78
N ASP A 204 20.62 -2.95 -4.16
CA ASP A 204 20.05 -3.52 -2.92
C ASP A 204 19.86 -2.46 -1.81
N GLN A 205 20.78 -1.49 -1.77
CA GLN A 205 20.67 -0.29 -0.96
C GLN A 205 20.41 0.92 -1.86
N SER A 206 19.29 1.61 -1.66
CA SER A 206 19.01 2.89 -2.32
C SER A 206 19.45 4.05 -1.43
N SER A 207 19.90 5.14 -2.07
CA SER A 207 20.21 6.40 -1.42
C SER A 207 19.21 7.50 -1.80
N PRO A 208 19.11 8.59 -1.01
CA PRO A 208 18.29 9.74 -1.37
C PRO A 208 18.70 10.34 -2.72
N GLU A 209 20.00 10.42 -3.03
CA GLU A 209 20.46 10.98 -4.31
C GLU A 209 20.00 10.11 -5.48
N LEU A 210 20.03 8.78 -5.34
CA LEU A 210 19.50 7.88 -6.36
C LEU A 210 18.01 8.14 -6.61
N PHE A 211 17.23 8.30 -5.53
CA PHE A 211 15.79 8.54 -5.62
C PHE A 211 15.46 9.90 -6.28
N GLU A 212 16.16 10.96 -5.90
CA GLU A 212 15.96 12.30 -6.45
C GLU A 212 16.26 12.37 -7.96
N ASN A 213 17.26 11.59 -8.40
CA ASN A 213 17.68 11.50 -9.80
C ASN A 213 16.85 10.51 -10.63
N LEU A 214 15.85 9.84 -10.05
CA LEU A 214 14.98 8.96 -10.84
C LEU A 214 14.19 9.79 -11.85
N PRO A 215 14.15 9.37 -13.13
CA PRO A 215 13.36 10.07 -14.13
C PRO A 215 11.88 10.03 -13.73
N VAL A 216 11.25 11.20 -13.80
CA VAL A 216 9.80 11.33 -13.69
C VAL A 216 9.23 10.86 -15.03
N GLN A 217 8.71 9.63 -15.11
CA GLN A 217 8.09 9.18 -16.35
C GLN A 217 6.84 10.03 -16.66
N GLU A 218 6.81 10.62 -17.86
CA GLU A 218 5.70 11.49 -18.29
C GLU A 218 4.36 10.74 -18.44
N SER A 219 4.42 9.42 -18.63
CA SER A 219 3.27 8.54 -18.80
C SER A 219 3.32 7.30 -17.89
N PHE A 220 3.12 7.50 -16.60
CA PHE A 220 2.31 6.50 -15.89
C PHE A 220 0.87 6.76 -16.32
N GLY A 221 0.41 6.06 -17.36
CA GLY A 221 -1.01 6.02 -17.66
C GLY A 221 -1.78 5.68 -16.38
N LYS A 222 -3.05 6.09 -16.29
CA LYS A 222 -3.94 5.80 -15.14
C LYS A 222 -4.01 4.30 -14.77
N SER A 223 -3.39 3.41 -15.55
CA SER A 223 -3.00 2.04 -15.22
C SER A 223 -1.60 1.74 -15.75
N ALA A 224 -0.67 1.32 -14.88
CA ALA A 224 0.52 0.58 -15.33
C ALA A 224 0.19 -0.92 -15.25
N GLU A 225 0.17 -1.62 -16.39
CA GLU A 225 0.04 -3.07 -16.48
C GLU A 225 1.42 -3.71 -16.65
N TRP A 226 1.79 -4.61 -15.74
CA TRP A 226 3.06 -5.35 -15.76
C TRP A 226 2.81 -6.78 -16.21
N GLN A 227 3.46 -7.27 -17.27
CA GLN A 227 3.46 -8.70 -17.59
C GLN A 227 4.48 -9.43 -16.70
N ARG A 228 4.09 -10.56 -16.09
CA ARG A 228 5.04 -11.43 -15.38
C ARG A 228 6.00 -12.06 -16.39
N SER A 229 7.26 -11.60 -16.43
CA SER A 229 8.32 -12.38 -17.06
C SER A 229 8.60 -13.61 -16.20
N ARG A 230 8.66 -14.78 -16.86
CA ARG A 230 8.95 -16.07 -16.20
C ARG A 230 10.37 -16.05 -15.65
N ALA A 231 10.53 -15.86 -14.34
CA ALA A 231 11.66 -16.40 -13.62
C ALA A 231 11.33 -17.88 -13.33
N ALA A 232 11.75 -18.74 -14.27
CA ALA A 232 11.87 -20.18 -14.07
C ALA A 232 13.24 -20.48 -13.43
#